data_AF-A0A226EAH1-F1
#
_entry.id   AF-A0A226EAH1-F1
#
_cell.length_a   1.000
_cell.length_b   1.000
_cell.length_c   1.000
_cell.angle_alpha   90.00
_cell.angle_beta   90.00
_cell.angle_gamma   90.00
#
_symmetry.space_group_name_H-M   'P 1'
#
loop_
_entity.id
_entity.type
_entity.pdbx_description
1 polymer ?
#
loop_
_entity_poly.entity_id
_entity_poly.type
_entity_poly.pdbx_seq_one_letter_code
_entity_poly.pdbx_strand_id
1 'polypeptide(L)'
;MFGFLVVLILTQFFKSAQPSVISNLIRMENLDPGRDQDYGNLPPNLSTIELITRRGYPVHKHDIVTKDGYILTAFRIPHGKSWASHGYPVYIMHGGAMSSSDWLVNLSEDNCLPFLLANQGYDVWLGNLRGNMYSNRHINLTHNDPLFWNYGMDEVAKYDIPDAIDYILEKSKRRKLHFLGYSIGNTPFYMTMASRPEYNEKIGIHVSYAASVFFSTFPVSNRINALITTRPLSILQKLIGGFPVPPEGITFMVNQILSTICKPSIDLLGVCRQVLFIIMGFSPEQISREQTPSVLGHLMTPSSLKMLLHLNQFMITDRFACYDYGERQNLKIYGNMNPPEYNLKLITAPISLVLARNDMFANSVGYQRLANVLPNLVDYYTIPSPTFSHIDFVYGANANEMVYNHTINLFNKFSLTIPSMS
;
A
#
# COMPACT_ATOMS: atom_id res chain seq x y z
N MET A 1 -25.16 -7.22 -14.17
CA MET A 1 -24.19 -7.25 -15.29
C MET A 1 -22.85 -6.59 -14.92
N PHE A 2 -22.83 -5.39 -14.31
CA PHE A 2 -21.61 -4.68 -13.90
C PHE A 2 -20.74 -5.40 -12.86
N GLY A 3 -21.35 -5.98 -11.81
CA GLY A 3 -20.57 -6.70 -10.79
C GLY A 3 -19.94 -7.99 -11.30
N PHE A 4 -20.56 -8.63 -12.29
CA PHE A 4 -20.00 -9.81 -12.95
C PHE A 4 -18.74 -9.47 -13.74
N LEU A 5 -18.71 -8.29 -14.39
CA LEU A 5 -17.55 -7.80 -15.14
C LEU A 5 -16.38 -7.46 -14.21
N VAL A 6 -16.63 -6.81 -13.05
CA VAL A 6 -15.58 -6.47 -12.07
C VAL A 6 -15.02 -7.73 -11.40
N VAL A 7 -15.87 -8.69 -11.05
CA VAL A 7 -15.43 -9.99 -10.52
C VAL A 7 -14.69 -10.79 -11.60
N LEU A 8 -15.12 -10.75 -12.87
CA LEU A 8 -14.38 -11.30 -14.01
C LEU A 8 -13.02 -10.60 -14.19
N ILE A 9 -12.94 -9.28 -14.03
CA ILE A 9 -11.70 -8.51 -14.16
C ILE A 9 -10.73 -8.85 -13.03
N LEU A 10 -11.20 -8.89 -11.79
CA LEU A 10 -10.40 -9.33 -10.64
C LEU A 10 -9.96 -10.78 -10.86
N THR A 11 -10.88 -11.69 -11.16
CA THR A 11 -10.53 -13.11 -11.42
C THR A 11 -9.66 -13.30 -12.67
N GLN A 12 -9.70 -12.43 -13.68
CA GLN A 12 -8.86 -12.53 -14.88
C GLN A 12 -7.49 -11.89 -14.67
N PHE A 13 -7.43 -10.78 -13.93
CA PHE A 13 -6.19 -10.22 -13.38
C PHE A 13 -5.46 -11.28 -12.54
N PHE A 14 -6.19 -11.97 -11.66
CA PHE A 14 -5.66 -13.01 -10.79
C PHE A 14 -5.40 -14.35 -11.49
N LYS A 15 -6.21 -14.78 -12.46
CA LYS A 15 -5.95 -15.99 -13.28
C LYS A 15 -4.71 -15.84 -14.14
N SER A 16 -4.44 -14.62 -14.63
CA SER A 16 -3.22 -14.33 -15.38
C SER A 16 -1.97 -14.33 -14.52
N ALA A 17 -2.14 -14.22 -13.20
CA ALA A 17 -1.05 -14.14 -12.27
C ALA A 17 -0.38 -15.49 -11.99
N GLN A 18 -1.03 -16.66 -12.16
CA GLN A 18 -0.38 -17.99 -12.12
C GLN A 18 -1.20 -19.17 -12.72
N PRO A 19 -0.62 -19.97 -13.65
CA PRO A 19 -1.07 -21.33 -13.97
C PRO A 19 -0.71 -22.38 -12.90
N SER A 20 0.39 -22.17 -12.16
CA SER A 20 0.93 -23.08 -11.11
C SER A 20 0.09 -23.12 -9.82
N VAL A 21 -0.80 -22.15 -9.63
CA VAL A 21 -1.77 -22.19 -8.52
C VAL A 21 -2.69 -23.40 -8.69
N ILE A 22 -3.09 -23.74 -9.92
CA ILE A 22 -4.00 -24.89 -10.17
C ILE A 22 -3.33 -26.23 -9.82
N SER A 23 -2.03 -26.40 -10.10
CA SER A 23 -1.30 -27.60 -9.68
C SER A 23 -1.09 -27.68 -8.17
N ASN A 24 -1.01 -26.54 -7.49
CA ASN A 24 -0.90 -26.47 -6.03
C ASN A 24 -2.26 -26.62 -5.33
N LEU A 25 -3.40 -26.37 -6.03
CA LEU A 25 -4.76 -26.62 -5.51
C LEU A 25 -4.97 -28.10 -5.15
N ILE A 26 -4.31 -29.03 -5.85
CA ILE A 26 -4.48 -30.48 -5.65
C ILE A 26 -3.59 -31.00 -4.48
N ARG A 27 -2.54 -30.26 -4.10
CA ARG A 27 -1.52 -30.75 -3.15
C ARG A 27 -1.77 -30.36 -1.69
N MET A 28 -2.65 -29.39 -1.41
CA MET A 28 -2.82 -28.80 -0.08
C MET A 28 -3.89 -29.46 0.80
N GLU A 29 -4.59 -30.48 0.31
CA GLU A 29 -5.58 -31.22 1.10
C GLU A 29 -4.96 -32.08 2.24
N ASN A 30 -3.63 -32.22 2.28
CA ASN A 30 -2.94 -33.16 3.16
C ASN A 30 -1.91 -32.55 4.13
N LEU A 31 -1.92 -31.24 4.37
CA LEU A 31 -1.00 -30.62 5.33
C LEU A 31 -1.73 -29.93 6.48
N ASP A 32 -1.62 -30.62 7.62
CA ASP A 32 -1.70 -30.18 9.02
C ASP A 32 -3.02 -30.45 9.78
N PRO A 33 -3.04 -31.43 10.71
CA PRO A 33 -4.15 -31.60 11.66
C PRO A 33 -4.03 -30.53 12.75
N GLY A 34 -5.02 -29.63 12.77
CA GLY A 34 -5.06 -28.48 13.68
C GLY A 34 -4.86 -28.85 15.15
N ARG A 35 -4.04 -28.05 15.83
CA ARG A 35 -4.11 -27.89 17.28
C ARG A 35 -4.96 -26.65 17.55
N ASP A 36 -6.17 -26.87 18.05
CA ASP A 36 -6.99 -25.82 18.68
C ASP A 36 -6.28 -25.35 19.95
N GLN A 37 -5.61 -24.20 19.86
CA GLN A 37 -5.26 -23.39 21.01
C GLN A 37 -5.89 -22.01 20.80
N ASP A 38 -6.70 -21.59 21.78
CA ASP A 38 -7.40 -20.32 21.82
C ASP A 38 -6.39 -19.16 21.96
N TYR A 39 -5.86 -18.71 20.84
CA TYR A 39 -5.02 -17.51 20.75
C TYR A 39 -5.91 -16.32 20.39
N GLY A 40 -6.30 -15.54 21.41
CA GLY A 40 -6.93 -14.21 21.33
C GLY A 40 -7.20 -13.63 19.92
N ASN A 41 -8.24 -14.14 19.26
CA ASN A 41 -8.57 -13.77 17.88
C ASN A 41 -8.88 -12.26 17.78
N LEU A 42 -8.13 -11.53 16.94
CA LEU A 42 -8.46 -10.15 16.59
C LEU A 42 -9.74 -10.15 15.73
N PRO A 43 -10.80 -9.43 16.14
CA PRO A 43 -11.98 -9.28 15.31
C PRO A 43 -11.62 -8.67 13.95
N PRO A 44 -12.22 -9.15 12.85
CA PRO A 44 -11.85 -8.76 11.48
C PRO A 44 -12.30 -7.34 11.10
N ASN A 45 -12.99 -6.62 11.98
CA ASN A 45 -13.62 -5.34 11.69
C ASN A 45 -13.21 -4.22 12.65
N LEU A 46 -12.08 -4.36 13.34
CA LEU A 46 -11.58 -3.33 14.24
C LEU A 46 -11.07 -2.12 13.45
N SER A 47 -11.45 -0.92 13.88
CA SER A 47 -10.84 0.30 13.37
C SER A 47 -9.37 0.41 13.77
N THR A 48 -8.60 1.25 13.06
CA THR A 48 -7.21 1.56 13.44
C THR A 48 -7.10 2.05 14.90
N ILE A 49 -8.05 2.86 15.37
CA ILE A 49 -8.08 3.31 16.78
C ILE A 49 -8.25 2.12 17.73
N GLU A 50 -9.18 1.21 17.45
CA GLU A 50 -9.42 0.04 18.30
C GLU A 50 -8.22 -0.90 18.31
N LEU A 51 -7.58 -1.14 17.16
CA LEU A 51 -6.37 -1.97 17.05
C LEU A 51 -5.20 -1.42 17.88
N ILE A 52 -5.05 -0.10 17.95
CA ILE A 52 -3.99 0.57 18.72
C ILE A 52 -4.35 0.59 20.22
N THR A 53 -5.55 1.04 20.57
CA THR A 53 -5.99 1.18 21.96
C THR A 53 -6.11 -0.15 22.69
N ARG A 54 -6.58 -1.21 22.03
CA ARG A 54 -6.65 -2.57 22.61
C ARG A 54 -5.29 -3.12 23.01
N ARG A 55 -4.22 -2.67 22.36
CA ARG A 55 -2.84 -3.04 22.69
C ARG A 55 -2.18 -2.09 23.69
N GLY A 56 -2.90 -1.11 24.21
CA GLY A 56 -2.43 -0.20 25.26
C GLY A 56 -1.54 0.94 24.77
N TYR A 57 -1.62 1.28 23.48
CA TYR A 57 -0.90 2.44 22.92
C TYR A 57 -1.78 3.69 22.86
N PRO A 58 -1.20 4.88 23.03
CA PRO A 58 -1.89 6.13 22.74
C PRO A 58 -2.17 6.26 21.25
N VAL A 59 -3.31 6.86 20.90
CA VAL A 59 -3.65 7.16 19.50
C VAL A 59 -4.33 8.52 19.39
N HIS A 60 -3.88 9.32 18.42
CA HIS A 60 -4.58 10.53 18.00
C HIS A 60 -5.05 10.37 16.55
N LYS A 61 -6.27 10.84 16.27
CA LYS A 61 -6.79 10.97 14.91
C LYS A 61 -6.55 12.39 14.42
N HIS A 62 -6.01 12.52 13.21
CA HIS A 62 -5.74 13.79 12.55
C HIS A 62 -6.45 13.86 11.21
N ASP A 63 -7.15 14.97 10.98
CA ASP A 63 -7.76 15.33 9.70
C ASP A 63 -6.82 16.30 8.97
N ILE A 64 -6.33 15.91 7.80
CA ILE A 64 -5.41 16.67 6.95
C ILE A 64 -6.19 17.10 5.70
N VAL A 65 -6.42 18.40 5.54
CA VAL A 65 -7.14 18.93 4.38
C VAL A 65 -6.15 19.20 3.26
N THR A 66 -6.31 18.52 2.13
CA THR A 66 -5.49 18.73 0.95
C THR A 66 -5.89 20.02 0.22
N LYS A 67 -4.98 20.57 -0.57
CA LYS A 67 -5.23 21.80 -1.35
C LYS A 67 -6.40 21.67 -2.34
N ASP A 68 -6.68 20.47 -2.81
CA ASP A 68 -7.83 20.20 -3.68
C ASP A 68 -9.10 19.79 -2.92
N GLY A 69 -9.06 19.74 -1.58
CA GLY A 69 -10.24 19.66 -0.73
C GLY A 69 -10.55 18.28 -0.13
N TYR A 70 -9.74 17.25 -0.39
CA TYR A 70 -9.88 15.95 0.29
C TYR A 70 -9.48 16.08 1.76
N ILE A 71 -10.12 15.29 2.61
CA ILE A 71 -9.81 15.23 4.04
C ILE A 71 -9.21 13.86 4.31
N LEU A 72 -7.89 13.80 4.41
CA LEU A 72 -7.15 12.59 4.70
C LEU A 72 -7.14 12.34 6.19
N THR A 73 -7.41 11.10 6.60
CA THR A 73 -7.29 10.70 8.00
C THR A 73 -5.93 10.06 8.24
N ALA A 74 -5.12 10.63 9.14
CA ALA A 74 -3.91 10.02 9.65
C ALA A 74 -4.07 9.62 11.12
N PHE A 75 -3.56 8.46 11.50
CA PHE A 75 -3.53 8.02 12.90
C PHE A 75 -2.11 8.13 13.45
N ARG A 76 -1.98 8.70 14.64
CA ARG A 76 -0.67 8.98 15.26
C ARG A 76 -0.50 8.18 16.54
N ILE A 77 0.59 7.43 16.65
CA ILE A 77 1.06 6.79 17.88
C ILE A 77 2.26 7.62 18.38
N PRO A 78 2.05 8.57 19.31
CA PRO A 78 3.08 9.55 19.68
C PRO A 78 4.27 8.97 20.46
N HIS A 79 4.08 7.84 21.14
CA HIS A 79 5.12 7.12 21.88
C HIS A 79 4.68 5.68 22.18
N GLY A 80 5.65 4.84 22.54
CA GLY A 80 5.38 3.48 23.03
C GLY A 80 4.91 3.44 24.47
N LYS A 81 4.71 2.22 24.99
CA LYS A 81 4.17 1.98 26.35
C LYS A 81 5.10 2.47 27.47
N SER A 82 6.41 2.51 27.20
CA SER A 82 7.44 3.00 28.12
C SER A 82 7.54 4.52 28.19
N TRP A 83 6.76 5.26 27.38
CA TRP A 83 6.82 6.72 27.26
C TRP A 83 8.18 7.27 26.77
N ALA A 84 9.10 6.40 26.35
CA ALA A 84 10.32 6.82 25.67
C ALA A 84 9.94 7.52 24.37
N SER A 85 10.50 8.70 24.13
CA SER A 85 10.26 9.44 22.89
C SER A 85 11.45 10.35 22.59
N HIS A 86 12.07 10.12 21.44
CA HIS A 86 12.87 11.16 20.78
C HIS A 86 12.03 11.91 19.74
N GLY A 87 10.80 11.46 19.47
CA GLY A 87 9.80 12.23 18.72
C GLY A 87 10.17 12.54 17.27
N TYR A 88 11.03 11.71 16.65
CA TYR A 88 11.27 11.82 15.21
C TYR A 88 10.09 11.20 14.46
N PRO A 89 9.43 11.94 13.54
CA PRO A 89 8.26 11.45 12.85
C PRO A 89 8.60 10.37 11.82
N VAL A 90 7.85 9.28 11.83
CA VAL A 90 7.85 8.25 10.78
C VAL A 90 6.47 8.23 10.14
N TYR A 91 6.39 8.54 8.84
CA TYR A 91 5.16 8.45 8.08
C TYR A 91 5.10 7.14 7.30
N ILE A 92 4.12 6.30 7.60
CA ILE A 92 3.95 4.96 7.03
C ILE A 92 2.73 4.97 6.10
N MET A 93 2.96 4.61 4.84
CA MET A 93 1.93 4.52 3.81
C MET A 93 1.66 3.08 3.40
N HIS A 94 0.38 2.70 3.41
CA HIS A 94 -0.10 1.39 3.03
C HIS A 94 -0.06 1.14 1.50
N GLY A 95 -0.32 -0.11 1.11
CA GLY A 95 -0.37 -0.56 -0.28
C GLY A 95 -1.75 -0.40 -0.94
N GLY A 96 -1.94 -1.08 -2.07
CA GLY A 96 -3.20 -1.02 -2.82
C GLY A 96 -4.30 -1.83 -2.13
N ALA A 97 -5.52 -1.29 -2.09
CA ALA A 97 -6.67 -1.91 -1.44
C ALA A 97 -6.47 -2.18 0.08
N MET A 98 -5.69 -1.33 0.75
CA MET A 98 -5.34 -1.39 2.17
C MET A 98 -5.63 -0.06 2.88
N SER A 99 -5.47 -0.06 4.20
CA SER A 99 -5.52 1.10 5.08
C SER A 99 -4.35 1.15 6.07
N SER A 100 -4.37 2.15 6.95
CA SER A 100 -3.52 2.19 8.14
C SER A 100 -3.69 0.96 9.07
N SER A 101 -4.84 0.30 9.05
CA SER A 101 -5.14 -0.83 9.95
C SER A 101 -4.24 -2.03 9.66
N ASP A 102 -3.91 -2.26 8.40
CA ASP A 102 -3.21 -3.43 7.90
C ASP A 102 -1.84 -3.64 8.57
N TRP A 103 -1.16 -2.55 8.94
CA TRP A 103 0.09 -2.57 9.70
C TRP A 103 -0.04 -3.06 11.16
N LEU A 104 -1.27 -3.30 11.63
CA LEU A 104 -1.62 -3.53 13.02
C LEU A 104 -2.44 -4.80 13.23
N VAL A 105 -2.67 -5.62 12.20
CA VAL A 105 -3.58 -6.79 12.32
C VAL A 105 -2.85 -8.11 12.62
N ASN A 106 -1.52 -8.11 12.71
CA ASN A 106 -0.77 -9.29 13.13
C ASN A 106 -1.14 -9.68 14.58
N LEU A 107 -1.19 -10.98 14.85
CA LEU A 107 -1.56 -11.50 16.18
C LEU A 107 -0.56 -11.05 17.25
N SER A 108 0.73 -11.11 16.93
CA SER A 108 1.79 -10.58 17.80
C SER A 108 2.01 -9.09 17.54
N GLU A 109 2.09 -8.32 18.62
CA GLU A 109 2.53 -6.92 18.62
C GLU A 109 3.94 -6.77 18.06
N ASP A 110 4.82 -7.75 18.30
CA ASP A 110 6.19 -7.76 17.81
C ASP A 110 6.27 -7.90 16.28
N ASN A 111 5.16 -8.25 15.62
CA ASN A 111 5.04 -8.30 14.17
C ASN A 111 4.30 -7.09 13.60
N CYS A 112 4.07 -6.04 14.38
CA CYS A 112 3.48 -4.80 13.92
C CYS A 112 4.53 -3.67 13.96
N LEU A 113 5.10 -3.33 12.81
CA LEU A 113 6.13 -2.29 12.70
C LEU A 113 5.80 -0.97 13.42
N PRO A 114 4.55 -0.44 13.38
CA PRO A 114 4.22 0.79 14.10
C PRO A 114 4.46 0.70 15.61
N PHE A 115 4.18 -0.44 16.23
CA PHE A 115 4.38 -0.63 17.68
C PHE A 115 5.86 -0.77 18.02
N LEU A 116 6.62 -1.48 17.19
CA LEU A 116 8.09 -1.57 17.33
C LEU A 116 8.73 -0.18 17.27
N LEU A 117 8.34 0.64 16.29
CA LEU A 117 8.84 2.01 16.14
C LEU A 117 8.45 2.90 17.31
N ALA A 118 7.18 2.85 17.75
CA ALA A 118 6.74 3.62 18.91
C ALA A 118 7.52 3.23 20.18
N ASN A 119 7.79 1.94 20.39
CA ASN A 119 8.60 1.45 21.51
C ASN A 119 10.07 1.90 21.44
N GLN A 120 10.60 2.19 20.24
CA GLN A 120 11.92 2.79 20.04
C GLN A 120 11.93 4.31 20.21
N GLY A 121 10.76 4.94 20.44
CA GLY A 121 10.64 6.38 20.71
C GLY A 121 10.38 7.25 19.47
N TYR A 122 10.01 6.66 18.34
CA TYR A 122 9.52 7.38 17.18
C TYR A 122 8.11 7.93 17.38
N ASP A 123 7.82 9.05 16.73
CA ASP A 123 6.47 9.58 16.57
C ASP A 123 5.85 8.98 15.31
N VAL A 124 5.00 7.96 15.44
CA VAL A 124 4.55 7.16 14.29
C VAL A 124 3.24 7.71 13.73
N TRP A 125 3.22 7.97 12.43
CA TRP A 125 2.07 8.45 11.67
C TRP A 125 1.66 7.42 10.61
N LEU A 126 0.43 6.93 10.68
CA LEU A 126 -0.15 5.99 9.74
C LEU A 126 -1.05 6.74 8.77
N GLY A 127 -0.62 6.81 7.51
CA GLY A 127 -1.33 7.52 6.44
C GLY A 127 -2.44 6.70 5.82
N ASN A 128 -3.37 7.40 5.17
CA ASN A 128 -4.44 6.80 4.38
C ASN A 128 -4.62 7.57 3.08
N LEU A 129 -4.53 6.86 1.95
CA LEU A 129 -4.75 7.45 0.63
C LEU A 129 -6.20 7.92 0.47
N ARG A 130 -6.40 9.05 -0.22
CA ARG A 130 -7.74 9.55 -0.57
C ARG A 130 -8.63 8.45 -1.16
N GLY A 131 -9.90 8.47 -0.77
CA GLY A 131 -10.95 7.53 -1.18
C GLY A 131 -10.90 6.15 -0.52
N ASN A 132 -9.87 5.83 0.27
CA ASN A 132 -9.92 4.62 1.11
C ASN A 132 -10.94 4.79 2.26
N MET A 133 -11.17 3.73 3.03
CA MET A 133 -12.19 3.70 4.10
C MET A 133 -12.06 4.80 5.17
N TYR A 134 -10.87 5.37 5.37
CA TYR A 134 -10.63 6.43 6.37
C TYR A 134 -10.51 7.83 5.75
N SER A 135 -10.10 7.93 4.49
CA SER A 135 -9.90 9.20 3.77
C SER A 135 -10.98 9.41 2.69
N ASN A 136 -12.23 9.10 3.02
CA ASN A 136 -13.39 9.14 2.11
C ASN A 136 -14.24 10.42 2.24
N ARG A 137 -13.62 11.55 2.63
CA ARG A 137 -14.29 12.84 2.83
C ARG A 137 -13.67 13.94 1.99
N HIS A 138 -14.48 14.94 1.67
CA HIS A 138 -14.07 16.12 0.93
C HIS A 138 -14.86 17.35 1.41
N ILE A 139 -14.29 18.54 1.33
CA ILE A 139 -14.91 19.78 1.82
C ILE A 139 -16.20 20.15 1.05
N ASN A 140 -16.24 19.84 -0.25
CA ASN A 140 -17.30 20.24 -1.18
C ASN A 140 -17.99 19.08 -1.93
N LEU A 141 -17.47 17.85 -1.80
CA LEU A 141 -17.92 16.70 -2.58
C LEU A 141 -18.29 15.57 -1.63
N THR A 142 -19.21 14.72 -2.07
CA THR A 142 -19.66 13.54 -1.34
C THR A 142 -19.19 12.28 -2.06
N HIS A 143 -19.25 11.15 -1.34
CA HIS A 143 -18.92 9.84 -1.88
C HIS A 143 -19.75 9.44 -3.12
N ASN A 144 -20.93 10.04 -3.30
CA ASN A 144 -21.81 9.77 -4.43
C ASN A 144 -21.47 10.59 -5.68
N ASP A 145 -20.62 11.62 -5.55
CA ASP A 145 -20.25 12.49 -6.66
C ASP A 145 -19.16 11.83 -7.52
N PRO A 146 -19.36 11.66 -8.84
CA PRO A 146 -18.33 11.08 -9.71
C PRO A 146 -17.00 11.87 -9.73
N LEU A 147 -17.05 13.17 -9.42
CA LEU A 147 -15.87 14.03 -9.29
C LEU A 147 -15.04 13.68 -8.05
N PHE A 148 -15.65 13.18 -6.97
CA PHE A 148 -14.94 12.67 -5.79
C PHE A 148 -14.05 11.48 -6.13
N TRP A 149 -14.39 10.70 -7.16
CA TRP A 149 -13.62 9.53 -7.58
C TRP A 149 -12.70 9.81 -8.77
N ASN A 150 -12.58 11.06 -9.22
CA ASN A 150 -11.82 11.40 -10.41
C ASN A 150 -10.36 11.79 -10.09
N TYR A 151 -9.67 10.98 -9.28
CA TYR A 151 -8.27 11.19 -8.91
C TYR A 151 -7.44 9.94 -9.26
N GLY A 152 -6.22 10.12 -9.76
CA GLY A 152 -5.22 9.07 -9.96
C GLY A 152 -4.00 9.28 -9.08
N MET A 153 -2.88 8.63 -9.42
CA MET A 153 -1.65 8.76 -8.64
C MET A 153 -1.06 10.17 -8.72
N ASP A 154 -1.30 10.88 -9.83
CA ASP A 154 -0.84 12.26 -10.04
C ASP A 154 -1.41 13.20 -8.98
N GLU A 155 -2.71 13.09 -8.69
CA GLU A 155 -3.37 13.93 -7.68
C GLU A 155 -2.88 13.61 -6.27
N VAL A 156 -2.66 12.33 -5.95
CA VAL A 156 -2.09 11.89 -4.66
C VAL A 156 -0.66 12.43 -4.50
N ALA A 157 0.15 12.37 -5.56
CA ALA A 157 1.51 12.90 -5.54
C ALA A 157 1.56 14.43 -5.47
N LYS A 158 0.59 15.11 -6.08
CA LYS A 158 0.52 16.57 -6.13
C LYS A 158 0.02 17.19 -4.83
N TYR A 159 -0.90 16.50 -4.14
CA TYR A 159 -1.61 17.04 -2.99
C TYR A 159 -1.41 16.20 -1.72
N ASP A 160 -1.80 14.92 -1.72
CA ASP A 160 -1.82 14.10 -0.49
C ASP A 160 -0.46 13.99 0.19
N ILE A 161 0.56 13.55 -0.55
CA ILE A 161 1.89 13.34 0.02
C ILE A 161 2.50 14.66 0.50
N PRO A 162 2.53 15.74 -0.29
CA PRO A 162 2.98 17.06 0.17
C PRO A 162 2.26 17.59 1.40
N ASP A 163 0.91 17.61 1.38
CA ASP A 163 0.12 18.23 2.44
C ASP A 163 0.20 17.41 3.73
N ALA A 164 0.31 16.07 3.64
CA ALA A 164 0.56 15.23 4.79
C ALA A 164 1.97 15.42 5.38
N ILE A 165 3.00 15.52 4.54
CA ILE A 165 4.38 15.81 5.01
C ILE A 165 4.40 17.14 5.76
N ASP A 166 3.83 18.19 5.17
CA ASP A 166 3.82 19.53 5.77
C ASP A 166 3.09 19.54 7.12
N TYR A 167 1.92 18.92 7.18
CA TYR A 167 1.15 18.79 8.41
C TYR A 167 1.93 18.05 9.51
N ILE A 168 2.55 16.91 9.18
CA ILE A 168 3.30 16.10 10.15
C ILE A 168 4.51 16.88 10.68
N LEU A 169 5.27 17.54 9.81
CA LEU A 169 6.42 18.34 10.21
C LEU A 169 6.02 19.53 11.08
N GLU A 170 4.92 20.20 10.75
CA GLU A 170 4.39 21.30 11.55
C GLU A 170 3.93 20.84 12.93
N LYS A 171 3.25 19.68 13.02
CA LYS A 171 2.77 19.11 14.29
C LYS A 171 3.90 18.56 15.15
N SER A 172 4.88 17.90 14.55
CA SER A 172 6.03 17.31 15.26
C SER A 172 7.12 18.34 15.58
N LYS A 173 7.06 19.55 15.00
CA LYS A 173 8.12 20.58 15.10
C LYS A 173 9.47 20.04 14.65
N ARG A 174 9.48 19.26 13.57
CA ARG A 174 10.69 18.70 12.96
C ARG A 174 10.88 19.25 11.55
N ARG A 175 12.13 19.25 11.07
CA ARG A 175 12.47 19.66 9.69
C ARG A 175 12.33 18.50 8.71
N LYS A 176 12.51 17.28 9.20
CA LYS A 176 12.51 16.05 8.41
C LYS A 176 11.69 14.96 9.08
N LEU A 177 11.12 14.09 8.26
CA LEU A 177 10.49 12.85 8.68
C LEU A 177 11.10 11.66 7.93
N HIS A 178 11.00 10.46 8.51
CA HIS A 178 11.25 9.23 7.77
C HIS A 178 9.97 8.79 7.07
N PHE A 179 10.09 8.30 5.84
CA PHE A 179 8.94 7.83 5.07
C PHE A 179 9.08 6.34 4.79
N LEU A 180 8.07 5.56 5.15
CA LEU A 180 7.97 4.17 4.75
C LEU A 180 6.79 4.00 3.79
N GLY A 181 7.05 3.43 2.62
CA GLY A 181 6.00 3.08 1.68
C GLY A 181 5.99 1.59 1.40
N TYR A 182 4.79 1.03 1.25
CA TYR A 182 4.60 -0.35 0.81
C TYR A 182 3.86 -0.38 -0.53
N SER A 183 4.35 -1.20 -1.46
CA SER A 183 3.70 -1.43 -2.76
C SER A 183 3.42 -0.12 -3.51
N ILE A 184 2.18 0.09 -3.95
CA ILE A 184 1.70 1.33 -4.59
C ILE A 184 1.80 2.57 -3.69
N GLY A 185 1.91 2.43 -2.37
CA GLY A 185 2.12 3.54 -1.45
C GLY A 185 3.45 4.28 -1.68
N ASN A 186 4.41 3.63 -2.33
CA ASN A 186 5.67 4.25 -2.75
C ASN A 186 5.54 5.11 -4.01
N THR A 187 4.61 4.75 -4.89
CA THR A 187 4.43 5.37 -6.21
C THR A 187 4.23 6.90 -6.13
N PRO A 188 3.23 7.41 -5.37
CA PRO A 188 3.04 8.84 -5.26
C PRO A 188 4.20 9.53 -4.53
N PHE A 189 4.91 8.85 -3.63
CA PHE A 189 6.12 9.40 -3.01
C PHE A 189 7.19 9.71 -4.08
N TYR A 190 7.53 8.74 -4.94
CA TYR A 190 8.51 8.96 -6.02
C TYR A 190 8.07 10.06 -6.99
N MET A 191 6.77 10.09 -7.33
CA MET A 191 6.19 11.15 -8.18
C MET A 191 6.30 12.52 -7.53
N THR A 192 6.01 12.64 -6.22
CA THR A 192 6.18 13.90 -5.46
C THR A 192 7.63 14.33 -5.47
N MET A 193 8.57 13.46 -5.09
CA MET A 193 9.98 13.83 -4.99
C MET A 193 10.58 14.23 -6.34
N ALA A 194 10.13 13.61 -7.44
CA ALA A 194 10.58 13.94 -8.79
C ALA A 194 9.97 15.24 -9.35
N SER A 195 8.68 15.48 -9.08
CA SER A 195 7.97 16.67 -9.60
C SER A 195 8.08 17.90 -8.72
N ARG A 196 8.42 17.71 -7.44
CA ARG A 196 8.56 18.77 -6.42
C ARG A 196 9.87 18.59 -5.66
N PRO A 197 11.02 18.88 -6.30
CA PRO A 197 12.33 18.61 -5.73
C PRO A 197 12.55 19.23 -4.33
N GLU A 198 11.85 20.32 -3.99
CA GLU A 198 11.90 20.97 -2.68
C GLU A 198 11.45 20.07 -1.52
N TYR A 199 10.67 19.00 -1.77
CA TYR A 199 10.27 18.05 -0.74
C TYR A 199 11.36 17.03 -0.40
N ASN A 200 12.37 16.83 -1.25
CA ASN A 200 13.45 15.89 -0.95
C ASN A 200 14.20 16.26 0.34
N GLU A 201 14.35 17.56 0.61
CA GLU A 201 15.01 18.06 1.82
C GLU A 201 14.23 17.78 3.11
N LYS A 202 12.94 17.48 3.01
CA LYS A 202 12.04 17.15 4.12
C LYS A 202 12.09 15.67 4.51
N ILE A 203 12.83 14.86 3.76
CA ILE A 203 12.94 13.41 3.99
C ILE A 203 14.28 13.10 4.67
N GLY A 204 14.21 12.43 5.82
CA GLY A 204 15.39 11.89 6.50
C GLY A 204 15.92 10.66 5.78
N ILE A 205 15.04 9.70 5.51
CA ILE A 205 15.25 8.55 4.62
C ILE A 205 13.88 8.03 4.19
N HIS A 206 13.79 7.53 2.95
CA HIS A 206 12.67 6.72 2.49
C HIS A 206 13.05 5.24 2.49
N VAL A 207 12.28 4.40 3.17
CA VAL A 207 12.38 2.94 3.07
C VAL A 207 11.22 2.43 2.23
N SER A 208 11.56 1.76 1.14
CA SER A 208 10.65 1.42 0.05
C SER A 208 10.46 -0.09 -0.03
N TYR A 209 9.39 -0.60 0.57
CA TYR A 209 9.02 -2.01 0.49
C TYR A 209 8.20 -2.28 -0.76
N ALA A 210 8.66 -3.21 -1.62
CA ALA A 210 7.91 -3.68 -2.78
C ALA A 210 7.31 -2.58 -3.71
N ALA A 211 7.95 -1.41 -3.82
CA ALA A 211 7.63 -0.30 -4.71
C ALA A 211 7.17 -0.69 -6.13
N SER A 212 6.03 -0.10 -6.50
CA SER A 212 5.40 -0.20 -7.82
C SER A 212 5.81 0.96 -8.72
N VAL A 213 7.02 0.90 -9.28
CA VAL A 213 7.57 1.94 -10.19
C VAL A 213 7.78 1.39 -11.60
N PHE A 214 8.55 0.31 -11.73
CA PHE A 214 8.80 -0.38 -12.99
C PHE A 214 8.31 -1.83 -12.92
N PHE A 215 7.70 -2.28 -14.01
CA PHE A 215 7.09 -3.60 -14.19
C PHE A 215 7.81 -4.39 -15.29
N SER A 216 9.11 -4.18 -15.47
CA SER A 216 9.89 -4.62 -16.64
C SER A 216 9.74 -6.10 -17.03
N THR A 217 9.57 -7.01 -16.08
CA THR A 217 9.37 -8.45 -16.37
C THR A 217 7.93 -8.94 -16.18
N PHE A 218 6.93 -8.04 -16.17
CA PHE A 218 5.53 -8.47 -16.18
C PHE A 218 5.25 -9.34 -17.43
N PRO A 219 4.68 -10.55 -17.26
CA PRO A 219 4.40 -11.46 -18.37
C PRO A 219 3.61 -10.78 -19.47
N VAL A 220 3.92 -11.13 -20.74
CA VAL A 220 3.22 -10.57 -21.92
C VAL A 220 1.71 -10.81 -21.83
N SER A 221 1.28 -11.96 -21.32
CA SER A 221 -0.12 -12.26 -21.03
C SER A 221 -0.76 -11.21 -20.12
N ASN A 222 -0.04 -10.77 -19.09
CA ASN A 222 -0.54 -9.81 -18.10
C ASN A 222 -0.60 -8.41 -18.70
N ARG A 223 0.38 -8.05 -19.55
CA ARG A 223 0.35 -6.80 -20.32
C ARG A 223 -0.84 -6.76 -21.29
N ILE A 224 -1.11 -7.87 -21.98
CA ILE A 224 -2.28 -8.00 -22.87
C ILE A 224 -3.58 -7.89 -22.07
N ASN A 225 -3.69 -8.57 -20.93
CA ASN A 225 -4.88 -8.48 -20.07
C ASN A 225 -5.08 -7.06 -19.51
N ALA A 226 -4.01 -6.41 -19.08
CA ALA A 226 -4.05 -5.01 -18.66
C ALA A 226 -4.52 -4.11 -19.81
N LEU A 227 -4.07 -4.34 -21.05
CA LEU A 227 -4.51 -3.57 -22.22
C LEU A 227 -6.00 -3.79 -22.54
N ILE A 228 -6.44 -5.05 -22.55
CA ILE A 228 -7.84 -5.45 -22.83
C ILE A 228 -8.79 -4.83 -21.80
N THR A 229 -8.39 -4.77 -20.52
CA THR A 229 -9.22 -4.20 -19.45
C THR A 229 -9.18 -2.67 -19.43
N THR A 230 -8.00 -2.07 -19.64
CA THR A 230 -7.79 -0.62 -19.49
C THR A 230 -8.53 0.20 -20.55
N ARG A 231 -8.51 -0.22 -21.83
CA ARG A 231 -9.16 0.54 -22.90
C ARG A 231 -10.67 0.75 -22.68
N PRO A 232 -11.51 -0.30 -22.54
CA PRO A 232 -12.94 -0.10 -22.34
C PRO A 232 -13.26 0.66 -21.05
N LEU A 233 -12.51 0.40 -19.96
CA LEU A 233 -12.71 1.10 -18.69
C LEU A 233 -12.31 2.58 -18.77
N SER A 234 -11.27 2.92 -19.52
CA SER A 234 -10.88 4.32 -19.75
C SER A 234 -11.94 5.08 -20.57
N ILE A 235 -12.57 4.42 -21.54
CA ILE A 235 -13.69 5.00 -22.29
C ILE A 235 -14.88 5.21 -21.36
N LEU A 236 -15.22 4.19 -20.56
CA LEU A 236 -16.30 4.27 -19.58
C LEU A 236 -16.06 5.43 -18.61
N GLN A 237 -14.88 5.49 -17.97
CA GLN A 237 -14.50 6.57 -17.07
C GLN A 237 -14.67 7.96 -17.69
N LYS A 238 -14.32 8.12 -18.97
CA LYS A 238 -14.50 9.40 -19.69
C LYS A 238 -15.98 9.76 -19.90
N LEU A 239 -16.85 8.76 -20.03
CA LEU A 239 -18.28 8.96 -20.27
C LEU A 239 -19.07 9.22 -18.98
N ILE A 240 -18.77 8.49 -17.90
CA ILE A 240 -19.57 8.51 -16.66
C ILE A 240 -18.88 9.17 -15.47
N GLY A 241 -17.61 9.57 -15.61
CA GLY A 241 -16.80 10.14 -14.54
C GLY A 241 -16.08 9.09 -13.69
N GLY A 242 -15.56 9.52 -12.55
CA GLY A 242 -14.90 8.64 -11.59
C GLY A 242 -15.91 7.76 -10.84
N PHE A 243 -15.48 6.58 -10.41
CA PHE A 243 -16.24 5.72 -9.51
C PHE A 243 -15.31 4.86 -8.65
N PRO A 244 -15.79 4.34 -7.50
CA PRO A 244 -15.00 3.52 -6.60
C PRO A 244 -14.78 2.10 -7.13
N VAL A 245 -13.61 1.56 -6.82
CA VAL A 245 -13.20 0.18 -7.09
C VAL A 245 -12.59 -0.42 -5.82
N PRO A 246 -13.13 -1.55 -5.31
CA PRO A 246 -14.40 -2.15 -5.72
C PRO A 246 -15.61 -1.21 -5.48
N PRO A 247 -16.67 -1.30 -6.31
CA PRO A 247 -17.93 -0.59 -6.04
C PRO A 247 -18.50 -0.94 -4.67
N GLU A 248 -19.11 0.02 -3.98
CA GLU A 248 -19.60 -0.17 -2.59
C GLU A 248 -20.55 -1.36 -2.43
N GLY A 249 -21.52 -1.52 -3.33
CA GLY A 249 -22.47 -2.64 -3.26
C GLY A 249 -21.80 -4.00 -3.41
N ILE A 250 -20.71 -4.08 -4.19
CA ILE A 250 -19.91 -5.31 -4.31
C ILE A 250 -19.09 -5.52 -3.05
N THR A 251 -18.47 -4.46 -2.53
CA THR A 251 -17.72 -4.50 -1.27
C THR A 251 -18.59 -4.99 -0.11
N PHE A 252 -19.80 -4.46 0.01
CA PHE A 252 -20.78 -4.89 1.01
C PHE A 252 -21.11 -6.38 0.85
N MET A 253 -21.45 -6.82 -0.36
CA MET A 253 -21.77 -8.23 -0.63
C MET A 253 -20.60 -9.16 -0.33
N VAL A 254 -19.40 -8.81 -0.78
CA VAL A 254 -18.17 -9.57 -0.54
C VAL A 254 -17.89 -9.66 0.96
N ASN A 255 -17.99 -8.56 1.70
CA ASN A 255 -17.78 -8.55 3.15
C ASN A 255 -18.80 -9.43 3.88
N GLN A 256 -20.08 -9.42 3.47
CA GLN A 256 -21.09 -10.31 4.05
C GLN A 256 -20.74 -11.79 3.80
N ILE A 257 -20.35 -12.13 2.57
CA ILE A 257 -19.93 -13.50 2.22
C ILE A 257 -18.70 -13.90 3.03
N LEU A 258 -17.61 -13.10 2.97
CA LEU A 258 -16.35 -13.38 3.66
C LEU A 258 -16.54 -13.50 5.17
N SER A 259 -17.33 -12.63 5.80
CA SER A 259 -17.62 -12.69 7.24
C SER A 259 -18.34 -13.98 7.65
N THR A 260 -19.03 -14.63 6.71
CA THR A 260 -19.74 -15.89 6.94
C THR A 260 -18.84 -17.10 6.70
N ILE A 261 -18.09 -17.12 5.60
CA ILE A 261 -17.32 -18.29 5.17
C ILE A 261 -15.88 -18.33 5.70
N CYS A 262 -15.30 -17.17 6.06
CA CYS A 262 -13.93 -17.06 6.57
C CYS A 262 -13.89 -17.07 8.10
N LYS A 263 -14.66 -17.97 8.74
CA LYS A 263 -14.59 -18.21 10.17
C LYS A 263 -13.67 -19.41 10.45
N PRO A 264 -12.89 -19.39 11.55
CA PRO A 264 -12.02 -20.51 11.92
C PRO A 264 -12.74 -21.87 12.02
N SER A 265 -14.03 -21.86 12.35
CA SER A 265 -14.86 -23.04 12.61
C SER A 265 -15.46 -23.70 11.36
N ILE A 266 -15.08 -23.30 10.13
CA ILE A 266 -15.67 -23.78 8.87
C ILE A 266 -14.57 -24.27 7.92
N ASP A 267 -14.81 -25.40 7.26
CA ASP A 267 -13.91 -26.03 6.26
C ASP A 267 -13.59 -25.13 5.04
N LEU A 268 -14.26 -23.98 4.91
CA LEU A 268 -14.06 -22.99 3.85
C LEU A 268 -12.94 -21.98 4.15
N LEU A 269 -12.32 -22.00 5.34
CA LEU A 269 -11.18 -21.14 5.63
C LEU A 269 -10.01 -21.39 4.66
N GLY A 270 -9.84 -22.63 4.21
CA GLY A 270 -8.89 -22.96 3.15
C GLY A 270 -9.13 -22.14 1.88
N VAL A 271 -10.38 -22.01 1.43
CA VAL A 271 -10.76 -21.20 0.26
C VAL A 271 -10.43 -19.72 0.49
N CYS A 272 -10.71 -19.19 1.67
CA CYS A 272 -10.38 -17.81 2.04
C CYS A 272 -8.87 -17.53 1.97
N ARG A 273 -8.05 -18.48 2.47
CA ARG A 273 -6.58 -18.40 2.37
C ARG A 273 -6.12 -18.42 0.91
N GLN A 274 -6.72 -19.26 0.07
CA GLN A 274 -6.38 -19.29 -1.35
C GLN A 274 -6.73 -17.99 -2.05
N VAL A 275 -7.91 -17.42 -1.78
CA VAL A 275 -8.28 -16.10 -2.33
C VAL A 275 -7.29 -15.03 -1.91
N LEU A 276 -6.92 -14.98 -0.62
CA LEU A 276 -5.90 -14.05 -0.12
C LEU A 276 -4.57 -14.19 -0.88
N PHE A 277 -4.07 -15.42 -1.04
CA PHE A 277 -2.79 -15.69 -1.69
C PHE A 277 -2.79 -15.41 -3.18
N ILE A 278 -3.93 -15.61 -3.83
CA ILE A 278 -4.12 -15.22 -5.23
C ILE A 278 -4.07 -13.70 -5.38
N ILE A 279 -4.61 -12.96 -4.41
CA ILE A 279 -4.70 -11.50 -4.48
C ILE A 279 -3.36 -10.83 -4.18
N MET A 280 -2.71 -11.26 -3.10
CA MET A 280 -1.62 -10.52 -2.47
C MET A 280 -0.27 -11.25 -2.53
N GLY A 281 -0.22 -12.51 -2.96
CA GLY A 281 1.01 -13.32 -3.01
C GLY A 281 0.91 -14.59 -2.16
N PHE A 282 1.51 -15.67 -2.65
CA PHE A 282 1.46 -16.97 -2.00
C PHE A 282 2.36 -17.02 -0.76
N SER A 283 1.73 -17.14 0.42
CA SER A 283 2.46 -17.18 1.69
C SER A 283 1.81 -18.07 2.76
N PRO A 284 1.76 -19.40 2.53
CA PRO A 284 1.18 -20.32 3.48
C PRO A 284 1.98 -20.41 4.80
N GLU A 285 3.29 -20.18 4.75
CA GLU A 285 4.22 -20.30 5.88
C GLU A 285 4.19 -19.07 6.80
N GLN A 286 3.90 -17.88 6.27
CA GLN A 286 3.99 -16.64 7.04
C GLN A 286 2.64 -16.16 7.59
N ILE A 287 1.52 -16.57 6.98
CA ILE A 287 0.18 -16.18 7.43
C ILE A 287 -0.53 -17.41 8.02
N SER A 288 -0.80 -17.38 9.32
CA SER A 288 -1.45 -18.48 10.01
C SER A 288 -2.95 -18.60 9.63
N ARG A 289 -3.58 -19.75 9.92
CA ARG A 289 -5.03 -19.94 9.69
C ARG A 289 -5.82 -18.94 10.53
N GLU A 290 -5.39 -18.73 11.77
CA GLU A 290 -6.03 -17.90 12.79
C GLU A 290 -5.95 -16.42 12.43
N GLN A 291 -4.85 -15.98 11.81
CA GLN A 291 -4.68 -14.61 11.36
C GLN A 291 -5.52 -14.26 10.10
N THR A 292 -5.83 -15.26 9.28
CA THR A 292 -6.46 -15.06 7.96
C THR A 292 -7.77 -14.24 8.00
N PRO A 293 -8.73 -14.50 8.90
CA PRO A 293 -9.96 -13.72 8.98
C PRO A 293 -9.70 -12.23 9.26
N SER A 294 -8.75 -11.95 10.17
CA SER A 294 -8.38 -10.58 10.52
C SER A 294 -7.77 -9.86 9.32
N VAL A 295 -6.86 -10.50 8.59
CA VAL A 295 -6.25 -9.94 7.37
C VAL A 295 -7.32 -9.63 6.31
N LEU A 296 -8.17 -10.60 5.99
CA LEU A 296 -9.21 -10.42 4.96
C LEU A 296 -10.23 -9.34 5.32
N GLY A 297 -10.53 -9.15 6.61
CA GLY A 297 -11.49 -8.14 7.06
C GLY A 297 -11.00 -6.69 6.91
N HIS A 298 -9.69 -6.47 6.84
CA HIS A 298 -9.10 -5.13 6.68
C HIS A 298 -8.62 -4.83 5.25
N LEU A 299 -8.48 -5.85 4.42
CA LEU A 299 -8.21 -5.70 2.98
C LEU A 299 -9.45 -5.21 2.21
N MET A 300 -9.26 -4.89 0.93
CA MET A 300 -10.31 -4.50 -0.02
C MET A 300 -10.92 -3.13 0.28
N THR A 301 -10.14 -2.21 0.83
CA THR A 301 -10.56 -0.81 0.95
C THR A 301 -10.74 -0.20 -0.46
N PRO A 302 -11.78 0.63 -0.68
CA PRO A 302 -12.02 1.24 -1.98
C PRO A 302 -10.89 2.18 -2.42
N SER A 303 -10.77 2.37 -3.73
CA SER A 303 -9.96 3.41 -4.37
C SER A 303 -10.68 3.87 -5.65
N SER A 304 -10.15 4.83 -6.39
CA SER A 304 -10.75 5.23 -7.66
C SER A 304 -10.42 4.26 -8.79
N LEU A 305 -11.31 4.18 -9.79
CA LEU A 305 -10.96 3.51 -11.05
C LEU A 305 -9.69 4.13 -11.68
N LYS A 306 -9.50 5.45 -11.59
CA LYS A 306 -8.35 6.13 -12.22
C LYS A 306 -7.01 5.67 -11.62
N MET A 307 -6.95 5.40 -10.31
CA MET A 307 -5.78 4.80 -9.65
C MET A 307 -5.43 3.44 -10.27
N LEU A 308 -6.43 2.57 -10.45
CA LEU A 308 -6.24 1.26 -11.07
C LEU A 308 -5.82 1.38 -12.55
N LEU A 309 -6.44 2.27 -13.31
CA LEU A 309 -6.08 2.50 -14.71
C LEU A 309 -4.66 3.05 -14.84
N HIS A 310 -4.23 3.93 -13.93
CA HIS A 310 -2.86 4.46 -13.92
C HIS A 310 -1.84 3.34 -13.64
N LEU A 311 -2.11 2.48 -12.67
CA LEU A 311 -1.28 1.31 -12.40
C LEU A 311 -1.19 0.39 -13.62
N ASN A 312 -2.32 0.14 -14.29
CA ASN A 312 -2.34 -0.64 -15.53
C ASN A 312 -1.51 0.02 -16.64
N GLN A 313 -1.53 1.35 -16.77
CA GLN A 313 -0.68 2.05 -17.74
C GLN A 313 0.81 1.80 -17.48
N PHE A 314 1.25 1.75 -16.21
CA PHE A 314 2.62 1.37 -15.86
C PHE A 314 2.92 -0.08 -16.24
N MET A 315 2.01 -1.01 -15.95
CA MET A 315 2.18 -2.41 -16.34
C MET A 315 2.23 -2.61 -17.85
N ILE A 316 1.42 -1.88 -18.62
CA ILE A 316 1.38 -1.97 -20.08
C ILE A 316 2.66 -1.39 -20.68
N THR A 317 3.02 -0.16 -20.29
CA THR A 317 4.06 0.63 -20.97
C THR A 317 5.45 0.48 -20.37
N ASP A 318 5.56 0.03 -19.12
CA ASP A 318 6.78 0.06 -18.31
C ASP A 318 7.45 1.45 -18.25
N ARG A 319 6.64 2.52 -18.31
CA ARG A 319 7.06 3.91 -18.17
C ARG A 319 6.46 4.51 -16.90
N PHE A 320 7.30 5.19 -16.13
CA PHE A 320 6.89 5.88 -14.92
C PHE A 320 6.45 7.31 -15.27
N ALA A 321 5.19 7.45 -15.67
CA ALA A 321 4.66 8.67 -16.31
C ALA A 321 3.39 9.22 -15.64
N CYS A 322 3.02 10.44 -16.01
CA CYS A 322 1.71 10.98 -15.69
C CYS A 322 0.59 10.12 -16.32
N TYR A 323 -0.63 10.26 -15.83
CA TYR A 323 -1.78 9.52 -16.33
C TYR A 323 -2.01 9.77 -17.82
N ASP A 324 -2.16 8.71 -18.60
CA ASP A 324 -2.47 8.80 -20.02
C ASP A 324 -3.98 8.97 -20.23
N TYR A 325 -4.39 10.17 -20.66
CA TYR A 325 -5.78 10.48 -21.01
C TYR A 325 -6.12 10.15 -22.47
N GLY A 326 -5.17 9.63 -23.25
CA GLY A 326 -5.22 9.47 -24.69
C GLY A 326 -4.75 10.73 -25.43
N GLU A 327 -4.18 10.55 -26.63
CA GLU A 327 -3.43 11.57 -27.38
C GLU A 327 -4.08 12.96 -27.42
N ARG A 328 -5.37 13.03 -27.78
CA ARG A 328 -6.10 14.31 -27.89
C ARG A 328 -6.21 15.04 -26.55
N GLN A 329 -6.40 14.30 -25.46
CA GLN A 329 -6.57 14.89 -24.14
C GLN A 329 -5.20 15.17 -23.49
N ASN A 330 -4.19 14.32 -23.74
CA ASN A 330 -2.82 14.59 -23.37
C ASN A 330 -2.30 15.88 -24.02
N LEU A 331 -2.60 16.11 -25.30
CA LEU A 331 -2.19 17.36 -25.97
C LEU A 331 -2.79 18.60 -25.28
N LYS A 332 -4.02 18.49 -24.77
CA LYS A 332 -4.67 19.58 -24.03
C LYS A 332 -4.11 19.78 -22.62
N ILE A 333 -3.82 18.70 -21.89
CA ILE A 333 -3.39 18.77 -20.49
C ILE A 333 -1.87 19.00 -20.38
N TYR A 334 -1.09 18.31 -21.19
CA TYR A 334 0.37 18.27 -21.12
C TYR A 334 1.07 19.01 -22.26
N GLY A 335 0.35 19.40 -23.32
CA GLY A 335 0.98 19.95 -24.53
C GLY A 335 1.72 18.90 -25.39
N ASN A 336 1.57 17.61 -25.08
CA ASN A 336 2.18 16.49 -25.81
C ASN A 336 1.17 15.35 -26.00
N MET A 337 1.26 14.60 -27.09
CA MET A 337 0.41 13.43 -27.32
C MET A 337 0.67 12.30 -26.31
N ASN A 338 1.91 12.18 -25.81
CA ASN A 338 2.28 11.23 -24.78
C ASN A 338 2.33 11.92 -23.41
N PRO A 339 1.94 11.23 -22.30
CA PRO A 339 2.13 11.78 -20.97
C PRO A 339 3.64 11.91 -20.66
N PRO A 340 4.06 12.99 -19.98
CA PRO A 340 5.45 13.17 -19.58
C PRO A 340 5.86 12.16 -18.49
N GLU A 341 7.11 11.72 -18.55
CA GLU A 341 7.72 10.83 -17.54
C GLU A 341 8.22 11.61 -16.32
N TYR A 342 8.10 11.02 -15.13
CA TYR A 342 8.69 11.57 -13.92
C TYR A 342 10.19 11.34 -13.92
N ASN A 343 10.96 12.42 -13.81
CA ASN A 343 12.41 12.35 -13.81
C ASN A 343 12.95 11.92 -12.44
N LEU A 344 13.08 10.60 -12.23
CA LEU A 344 13.59 10.01 -10.99
C LEU A 344 15.03 10.45 -10.63
N LYS A 345 15.81 10.99 -11.58
CA LYS A 345 17.15 11.55 -11.32
C LYS A 345 17.10 12.83 -10.47
N LEU A 346 15.92 13.44 -10.29
CA LEU A 346 15.74 14.62 -9.43
C LEU A 346 15.51 14.25 -7.96
N ILE A 347 15.41 12.96 -7.64
CA ILE A 347 15.13 12.49 -6.28
C ILE A 347 16.42 12.44 -5.47
N THR A 348 16.69 13.51 -4.72
CA THR A 348 17.88 13.64 -3.87
C THR A 348 17.68 13.09 -2.45
N ALA A 349 16.46 12.75 -2.05
CA ALA A 349 16.18 12.10 -0.77
C ALA A 349 16.94 10.77 -0.64
N PRO A 350 17.50 10.42 0.54
CA PRO A 350 18.12 9.11 0.75
C PRO A 350 17.08 7.99 0.62
N ILE A 351 17.31 7.01 -0.26
CA ILE A 351 16.38 5.90 -0.51
C ILE A 351 17.02 4.55 -0.12
N SER A 352 16.28 3.73 0.62
CA SER A 352 16.52 2.30 0.80
C SER A 352 15.47 1.51 0.01
N LEU A 353 15.91 0.61 -0.86
CA LEU A 353 15.04 -0.31 -1.59
C LEU A 353 15.03 -1.68 -0.90
N VAL A 354 13.86 -2.21 -0.62
CA VAL A 354 13.68 -3.50 0.06
C VAL A 354 12.86 -4.44 -0.82
N LEU A 355 13.49 -5.51 -1.29
CA LEU A 355 12.98 -6.44 -2.29
C LEU A 355 12.81 -7.84 -1.71
N ALA A 356 11.70 -8.49 -2.02
CA ALA A 356 11.53 -9.93 -1.85
C ALA A 356 11.60 -10.64 -3.21
N ARG A 357 12.39 -11.72 -3.33
CA ARG A 357 12.63 -12.37 -4.64
C ARG A 357 11.39 -13.08 -5.19
N ASN A 358 10.51 -13.55 -4.31
CA ASN A 358 9.26 -14.22 -4.66
C ASN A 358 8.08 -13.22 -4.81
N ASP A 359 8.37 -11.91 -4.83
CA ASP A 359 7.37 -10.88 -5.08
C ASP A 359 6.96 -10.87 -6.55
N MET A 360 5.67 -11.13 -6.79
CA MET A 360 5.08 -11.20 -8.13
C MET A 360 4.77 -9.82 -8.74
N PHE A 361 4.71 -8.77 -7.93
CA PHE A 361 4.41 -7.40 -8.38
C PHE A 361 5.69 -6.58 -8.54
N ALA A 362 6.57 -6.67 -7.54
CA ALA A 362 7.85 -5.96 -7.49
C ALA A 362 9.01 -6.89 -7.86
N ASN A 363 9.17 -7.16 -9.16
CA ASN A 363 10.24 -8.06 -9.63
C ASN A 363 11.64 -7.41 -9.55
N SER A 364 12.66 -8.27 -9.49
CA SER A 364 14.07 -7.88 -9.35
C SER A 364 14.61 -7.00 -10.49
N VAL A 365 14.12 -7.17 -11.72
CA VAL A 365 14.59 -6.39 -12.87
C VAL A 365 14.09 -4.95 -12.80
N GLY A 366 12.81 -4.76 -12.49
CA GLY A 366 12.24 -3.43 -12.26
C GLY A 366 12.91 -2.73 -11.08
N TYR A 367 13.22 -3.47 -10.02
CA TYR A 367 13.97 -2.98 -8.87
C TYR A 367 15.40 -2.57 -9.19
N GLN A 368 16.12 -3.39 -9.96
CA GLN A 368 17.46 -3.05 -10.40
C GLN A 368 17.45 -1.81 -11.31
N ARG A 369 16.44 -1.68 -12.18
CA ARG A 369 16.24 -0.47 -12.99
C ARG A 369 16.01 0.75 -12.10
N LEU A 370 15.17 0.65 -11.07
CA LEU A 370 14.95 1.73 -10.11
C LEU A 370 16.25 2.11 -9.38
N ALA A 371 16.97 1.11 -8.87
CA ALA A 371 18.26 1.30 -8.19
C ALA A 371 19.28 2.05 -9.07
N ASN A 372 19.33 1.72 -10.36
CA ASN A 372 20.28 2.35 -11.30
C ASN A 372 19.93 3.80 -11.66
N VAL A 373 18.66 4.22 -11.50
CA VAL A 373 18.21 5.58 -11.85
C VAL A 373 18.24 6.54 -10.66
N LEU A 374 18.10 6.03 -9.44
CA LEU A 374 18.09 6.84 -8.21
C LEU A 374 19.51 7.37 -7.90
N PRO A 375 19.69 8.69 -7.77
CA PRO A 375 21.02 9.27 -7.54
C PRO A 375 21.51 9.14 -6.09
N ASN A 376 20.60 8.91 -5.13
CA ASN A 376 20.92 8.78 -3.70
C ASN A 376 20.36 7.48 -3.10
N LEU A 377 20.71 6.35 -3.72
CA LEU A 377 20.43 5.02 -3.19
C LEU A 377 21.44 4.69 -2.08
N VAL A 378 20.96 4.66 -0.84
CA VAL A 378 21.81 4.42 0.35
C VAL A 378 21.79 2.98 0.83
N ASP A 379 20.82 2.19 0.38
CA ASP A 379 20.65 0.78 0.74
C ASP A 379 19.83 0.04 -0.32
N TYR A 380 20.21 -1.21 -0.59
CA TYR A 380 19.49 -2.14 -1.45
C TYR A 380 19.46 -3.49 -0.75
N TYR A 381 18.36 -3.77 -0.05
CA TYR A 381 18.21 -4.96 0.77
C TYR A 381 17.32 -5.99 0.08
N THR A 382 17.83 -7.21 -0.06
CA THR A 382 17.06 -8.35 -0.55
C THR A 382 16.74 -9.27 0.61
N ILE A 383 15.44 -9.52 0.86
CA ILE A 383 14.99 -10.41 1.92
C ILE A 383 15.65 -11.80 1.74
N PRO A 384 16.33 -12.35 2.76
CA PRO A 384 17.04 -13.62 2.68
C PRO A 384 16.09 -14.82 2.83
N SER A 385 14.96 -14.80 2.13
CA SER A 385 14.00 -15.90 2.10
C SER A 385 13.52 -16.14 0.67
N PRO A 386 13.55 -17.40 0.18
CA PRO A 386 13.06 -17.75 -1.14
C PRO A 386 11.53 -17.77 -1.21
N THR A 387 10.83 -17.84 -0.07
CA THR A 387 9.36 -17.92 -0.01
C THR A 387 8.69 -16.60 0.33
N PHE A 388 9.41 -15.66 0.97
CA PHE A 388 8.89 -14.34 1.33
C PHE A 388 8.42 -13.59 0.08
N SER A 389 7.17 -13.18 0.10
CA SER A 389 6.39 -12.67 -1.02
C SER A 389 5.87 -11.27 -0.73
N HIS A 390 5.08 -10.72 -1.65
CA HIS A 390 4.57 -9.34 -1.55
C HIS A 390 3.78 -9.08 -0.27
N ILE A 391 2.91 -10.00 0.14
CA ILE A 391 2.04 -9.85 1.32
C ILE A 391 2.81 -9.86 2.65
N ASP A 392 3.98 -10.50 2.67
CA ASP A 392 4.70 -10.81 3.90
C ASP A 392 5.34 -9.58 4.55
N PHE A 393 5.59 -8.52 3.78
CA PHE A 393 6.08 -7.23 4.28
C PHE A 393 5.19 -6.61 5.35
N VAL A 394 3.91 -6.97 5.38
CA VAL A 394 2.92 -6.42 6.32
C VAL A 394 2.41 -7.52 7.23
N TYR A 395 2.09 -8.69 6.69
CA TYR A 395 1.35 -9.74 7.39
C TYR A 395 2.20 -10.93 7.83
N GLY A 396 3.48 -10.96 7.47
CA GLY A 396 4.31 -12.14 7.68
C GLY A 396 4.72 -12.34 9.14
N ALA A 397 4.60 -13.56 9.64
CA ALA A 397 4.99 -13.93 10.99
C ALA A 397 6.47 -13.68 11.29
N ASN A 398 7.35 -13.71 10.28
CA ASN A 398 8.78 -13.41 10.41
C ASN A 398 9.15 -12.01 9.90
N ALA A 399 8.19 -11.14 9.59
CA ALA A 399 8.47 -9.80 9.07
C ALA A 399 9.37 -8.98 10.01
N ASN A 400 9.24 -9.17 11.32
CA ASN A 400 10.10 -8.50 12.29
C ASN A 400 11.59 -8.83 12.07
N GLU A 401 11.91 -10.12 12.11
CA GLU A 401 13.26 -10.64 11.94
C GLU A 401 13.82 -10.31 10.55
N MET A 402 13.02 -10.51 9.51
CA MET A 402 13.48 -10.45 8.13
C MET A 402 13.55 -9.02 7.55
N VAL A 403 12.75 -8.07 8.05
CA VAL A 403 12.68 -6.73 7.43
C VAL A 403 12.55 -5.56 8.41
N TYR A 404 11.78 -5.69 9.50
CA TYR A 404 11.54 -4.55 10.40
C TYR A 404 12.79 -4.16 11.19
N ASN A 405 13.56 -5.13 11.68
CA ASN A 405 14.83 -4.85 12.36
C ASN A 405 15.81 -4.07 11.47
N HIS A 406 15.93 -4.44 10.19
CA HIS A 406 16.74 -3.70 9.21
C HIS A 406 16.26 -2.25 9.06
N THR A 407 14.95 -2.06 8.99
CA THR A 407 14.31 -0.75 8.82
C THR A 407 14.50 0.15 10.04
N ILE A 408 14.33 -0.39 11.24
CA ILE A 408 14.56 0.32 12.50
C ILE A 408 16.03 0.76 12.60
N ASN A 409 16.97 -0.12 12.22
CA ASN A 409 18.40 0.21 12.19
C ASN A 409 18.71 1.36 11.22
N LEU A 410 18.09 1.37 10.04
CA LEU A 410 18.21 2.48 9.08
C LEU A 410 17.66 3.79 9.65
N PHE A 411 16.47 3.78 10.23
CA PHE A 411 15.90 4.98 10.85
C PHE A 411 16.77 5.49 12.00
N ASN A 412 17.31 4.61 12.85
CA ASN A 412 18.20 5.00 13.93
C ASN A 412 19.45 5.68 13.39
N LYS A 413 20.07 5.11 12.35
CA LYS A 413 21.25 5.69 11.69
C LYS A 413 20.97 7.08 11.11
N PHE A 414 19.84 7.28 10.45
CA PHE A 414 19.50 8.55 9.80
C PHE A 414 18.88 9.58 10.75
N SER A 415 18.34 9.17 11.90
CA SER A 415 17.89 10.08 12.95
C SER A 415 19.07 10.79 13.64
N LEU A 416 20.20 10.09 13.81
CA LEU A 416 21.41 10.65 14.43
C LEU A 416 22.08 11.75 13.59
N THR A 417 21.85 11.77 12.27
CA THR A 417 22.45 12.77 11.37
C THR A 417 21.57 14.02 11.19
N ILE A 418 20.35 14.01 11.72
CA ILE A 418 19.45 15.17 11.68
C ILE A 418 19.76 16.06 12.91
N PRO A 419 20.17 17.33 12.72
CA PRO A 419 20.41 18.24 13.84
C PRO A 419 19.15 18.41 14.69
N SER A 420 19.29 18.32 16.01
CA SER A 420 18.24 18.75 16.94
C SER A 420 17.94 20.23 16.71
N MET A 421 16.66 20.62 16.63
CA MET A 421 16.32 22.04 16.68
C MET A 421 16.73 22.58 18.05
N SER A 422 17.62 23.58 18.04
CA SER A 422 18.04 24.36 19.22
C SER A 422 16.93 25.27 19.71
#